data_AF-A0AAN7TJF4-F1
#
_entry.id   AF-A0AAN7TJF4-F1
#
_cell.length_a   1.000
_cell.length_b   1.000
_cell.length_c   1.000
_cell.angle_alpha   90.00
_cell.angle_beta   90.00
_cell.angle_gamma   90.00
#
_symmetry.space_group_name_H-M   'P 1'
#
loop_
_entity.id
_entity.type
_entity.pdbx_description
1 polymer ?
#
loop_
_entity_poly.entity_id
_entity_poly.type
_entity_poly.pdbx_seq_one_letter_code
_entity_poly.pdbx_strand_id
1 'polypeptide(L)'
;MALVDNTDGSGGDDHYGVVVQAITAVVLQDLEGAEIDEQQKTEWPMQISTALVVSVLDHPTLLSIQALLVLSIMHFGRGELGRASNILALSRRLGDHLGLKQTITSIDGMAATSPTALRRLPQFINTVVAHEEQIRAYWMIEMLDSMSAIGAKYTVSAALTPGNPLLPCSDSMWAFPESLMDENQIRPYNYCSAFSLSVVLATTELSKVHEFLLKPVVMEDFVERDAWQSEAQIIDERLTVWRDEFVAAVYRLINAEYAHHDRPEMDPYIVLTNCVLNSAVITLLQQRASCPDGVEQSVESWTFANNRCVYASENTAFKVRQMEEDELLVCHPHLVFSIFVAARFYLVHSKASDANVPSNLHFLAFALHTCGKRWRLARAFERIIRIAVAEYRTPIAASTVPKEFFDLKLTTLDVCSGLVRWVEGVGPELPLADGVLSALT
;
A
#
# COMPACT_ATOMS: atom_id res chain seq x y z
N MET A 1 6.08 22.75 22.80
CA MET A 1 7.49 23.19 22.60
C MET A 1 8.36 22.99 23.85
N ALA A 2 8.09 21.97 24.68
CA ALA A 2 8.90 21.61 25.85
C ALA A 2 9.26 20.11 25.90
N LEU A 3 9.09 19.40 24.77
CA LEU A 3 9.45 18.00 24.60
C LEU A 3 10.70 17.81 23.70
N VAL A 4 11.36 18.90 23.30
CA VAL A 4 12.49 18.88 22.35
C VAL A 4 13.83 19.28 23.02
N ASP A 5 13.81 19.79 24.26
CA ASP A 5 15.00 20.45 24.86
C ASP A 5 15.61 19.71 26.07
N ASN A 6 15.52 18.39 26.15
CA ASN A 6 16.31 17.63 27.14
C ASN A 6 17.07 16.48 26.48
N THR A 7 18.12 16.83 25.76
CA THR A 7 19.21 15.91 25.39
C THR A 7 20.54 16.50 25.82
N ASP A 8 20.71 16.67 27.14
CA ASP A 8 22.03 16.80 27.75
C ASP A 8 22.37 15.52 28.52
N GLY A 9 23.31 14.75 27.97
CA GLY A 9 24.33 14.08 28.77
C GLY A 9 24.04 12.69 29.36
N SER A 10 23.77 11.67 28.55
CA SER A 10 24.20 10.29 28.84
C SER A 10 24.18 9.42 27.58
N GLY A 11 25.36 9.09 27.04
CA GLY A 11 25.57 8.39 25.77
C GLY A 11 25.18 6.90 25.74
N GLY A 12 23.98 6.56 26.21
CA GLY A 12 23.44 5.20 26.17
C GLY A 12 21.97 5.08 25.75
N ASP A 13 21.15 6.14 25.86
CA ASP A 13 19.68 6.05 25.72
C ASP A 13 19.08 6.66 24.44
N ASP A 14 19.89 7.27 23.57
CA ASP A 14 19.39 8.02 22.40
C ASP A 14 19.06 7.13 21.18
N HIS A 15 19.33 5.82 21.25
CA HIS A 15 19.16 4.92 20.11
C HIS A 15 17.70 4.73 19.69
N TYR A 16 16.77 4.61 20.65
CA TYR A 16 15.35 4.41 20.36
C TYR A 16 14.58 5.72 20.13
N GLY A 17 15.22 6.87 20.35
CA GLY A 17 14.59 8.20 20.27
C GLY A 17 13.89 8.44 18.93
N VAL A 18 14.52 8.04 17.81
CA VAL A 18 13.96 8.23 16.46
C VAL A 18 12.67 7.44 16.24
N VAL A 19 12.60 6.18 16.69
CA VAL A 19 11.40 5.36 16.50
C VAL A 19 10.27 5.85 17.41
N VAL A 20 10.58 6.20 18.66
CA VAL A 20 9.60 6.76 19.60
C VAL A 20 9.03 8.08 19.08
N GLN A 21 9.85 8.94 18.49
CA GLN A 21 9.38 10.16 17.83
C GLN A 21 8.43 9.87 16.66
N ALA A 22 8.76 8.90 15.80
CA ALA A 22 7.87 8.51 14.69
C ALA A 22 6.53 7.93 15.20
N ILE A 23 6.56 7.06 16.21
CA ILE A 23 5.35 6.52 16.84
C ILE A 23 4.52 7.65 17.46
N THR A 24 5.17 8.58 18.15
CA THR A 24 4.51 9.76 18.74
C THR A 24 3.80 10.57 17.65
N ALA A 25 4.45 10.83 16.52
CA ALA A 25 3.83 11.54 15.40
C ALA A 25 2.54 10.87 14.90
N VAL A 26 2.50 9.54 14.88
CA VAL A 26 1.31 8.77 14.47
C VAL A 26 0.22 8.79 15.53
N VAL A 27 0.57 8.54 16.79
CA VAL A 27 -0.40 8.37 17.89
C VAL A 27 -0.99 9.71 18.35
N LEU A 28 -0.30 10.83 18.12
CA LEU A 28 -0.80 12.18 18.47
C LEU A 28 -2.19 12.48 17.89
N GLN A 29 -2.53 11.90 16.73
CA GLN A 29 -3.85 12.07 16.11
C GLN A 29 -4.96 11.29 16.82
N ASP A 30 -4.60 10.24 17.57
CA ASP A 30 -5.50 9.31 18.27
C ASP A 30 -5.74 9.75 19.73
N LEU A 31 -5.05 10.80 20.22
CA LEU A 31 -5.19 11.29 21.60
C LEU A 31 -6.49 12.11 21.79
N GLU A 32 -7.36 11.62 22.67
CA GLU A 32 -8.57 12.30 23.13
C GLU A 32 -8.31 13.04 24.47
N GLY A 33 -8.57 14.34 24.52
CA GLY A 33 -8.42 15.14 25.75
C GLY A 33 -8.24 16.64 25.53
N ALA A 34 -8.59 17.43 26.54
CA ALA A 34 -8.65 18.90 26.52
C ALA A 34 -7.27 19.62 26.55
N GLU A 35 -6.15 18.89 26.54
CA GLU A 35 -4.81 19.47 26.71
C GLU A 35 -4.09 19.79 25.39
N ILE A 36 -4.54 19.27 24.25
CA ILE A 36 -3.92 19.49 22.93
C ILE A 36 -4.99 20.00 21.96
N ASP A 37 -4.76 21.20 21.41
CA ASP A 37 -5.64 21.81 20.42
C ASP A 37 -5.60 21.05 19.07
N GLU A 38 -6.70 21.09 18.30
CA GLU A 38 -6.81 20.42 16.99
C GLU A 38 -5.77 20.94 15.98
N GLN A 39 -5.39 22.23 16.11
CA GLN A 39 -4.31 22.81 15.31
C GLN A 39 -2.96 22.15 15.65
N GLN A 40 -2.68 21.93 16.95
CA GLN A 40 -1.45 21.28 17.41
C GLN A 40 -1.35 19.81 17.00
N LYS A 41 -2.48 19.08 17.03
CA LYS A 41 -2.57 17.70 16.51
C LYS A 41 -2.23 17.59 15.03
N THR A 42 -2.41 18.68 14.27
CA THR A 42 -2.07 18.72 12.85
C THR A 42 -0.62 19.14 12.61
N GLU A 43 -0.13 20.14 13.34
CA GLU A 43 1.19 20.76 13.14
C GLU A 43 2.34 19.90 13.70
N TRP A 44 2.18 19.34 14.91
CA TRP A 44 3.29 18.64 15.59
C TRP A 44 3.75 17.39 14.84
N PRO A 45 2.86 16.50 14.34
CA PRO A 45 3.31 15.36 13.54
C PRO A 45 4.14 15.77 12.31
N MET A 46 3.82 16.91 11.70
CA MET A 46 4.54 17.43 10.53
C MET A 46 5.92 18.00 10.89
N GLN A 47 6.02 18.67 12.04
CA GLN A 47 7.30 19.16 12.59
C GLN A 47 8.21 17.99 12.96
N ILE A 48 7.67 16.99 13.67
CA ILE A 48 8.40 15.77 14.05
C ILE A 48 8.86 15.03 12.80
N SER A 49 7.98 14.81 11.83
CA SER A 49 8.33 14.12 10.57
C SER A 49 9.48 14.83 9.84
N THR A 50 9.41 16.15 9.70
CA THR A 50 10.46 16.92 9.01
C THR A 50 11.80 16.87 9.76
N ALA A 51 11.79 17.05 11.08
CA ALA A 51 13.00 16.98 11.90
C ALA A 51 13.63 15.58 11.86
N LEU A 52 12.81 14.54 11.93
CA LEU A 52 13.25 13.15 11.90
C LEU A 52 13.87 12.79 10.55
N VAL A 53 13.23 13.16 9.43
CA VAL A 53 13.80 12.92 8.10
C VAL A 53 15.19 13.54 7.95
N VAL A 54 15.39 14.75 8.47
CA VAL A 54 16.72 15.40 8.47
C VAL A 54 17.71 14.63 9.35
N SER A 55 17.33 14.30 10.59
CA SER A 55 18.18 13.57 11.53
C SER A 55 18.62 12.19 11.01
N VAL A 56 17.74 11.48 10.31
CA VAL A 56 18.02 10.16 9.74
C VAL A 56 19.09 10.21 8.64
N LEU A 57 19.20 11.32 7.92
CA LEU A 57 20.21 11.47 6.85
C LEU A 57 21.63 11.56 7.42
N ASP A 58 21.80 12.11 8.62
CA ASP A 58 23.11 12.24 9.27
C ASP A 58 23.63 10.88 9.78
N HIS A 59 22.74 10.08 10.38
CA HIS A 59 23.09 8.80 11.00
C HIS A 59 22.07 7.70 10.60
N PRO A 60 22.24 7.07 9.42
CA PRO A 60 21.31 6.03 8.98
C PRO A 60 21.54 4.73 9.76
N THR A 61 20.49 4.24 10.41
CA THR A 61 20.46 2.98 11.16
C THR A 61 19.22 2.16 10.80
N LEU A 62 19.11 0.93 11.28
CA LEU A 62 17.89 0.12 11.12
C LEU A 62 16.68 0.81 11.78
N LEU A 63 16.86 1.38 12.97
CA LEU A 63 15.83 2.15 13.68
C LEU A 63 15.41 3.39 12.88
N SER A 64 16.34 4.02 12.19
CA SER A 64 16.05 5.12 11.26
C SER A 64 15.12 4.68 10.13
N ILE A 65 15.37 3.50 9.53
CA ILE A 65 14.49 2.94 8.49
C ILE A 65 13.11 2.59 9.05
N GLN A 66 13.05 1.95 10.22
CA GLN A 66 11.78 1.64 10.88
C GLN A 66 10.96 2.92 11.15
N ALA A 67 11.61 3.98 11.63
CA ALA A 67 10.98 5.28 11.83
C ALA A 67 10.45 5.89 10.53
N LEU A 68 11.23 5.83 9.43
CA LEU A 68 10.77 6.29 8.11
C LEU A 68 9.58 5.47 7.58
N LEU A 69 9.55 4.15 7.82
CA LEU A 69 8.42 3.29 7.46
C LEU A 69 7.14 3.66 8.23
N VAL A 70 7.25 3.98 9.52
CA VAL A 70 6.12 4.49 10.31
C VAL A 70 5.61 5.82 9.74
N LEU A 71 6.52 6.74 9.41
CA LEU A 71 6.15 8.02 8.80
C LEU A 71 5.55 7.87 7.41
N SER A 72 6.02 6.92 6.57
CA SER A 72 5.46 6.73 5.23
C SER A 72 4.00 6.27 5.30
N ILE A 73 3.67 5.35 6.22
CA ILE A 73 2.30 4.90 6.49
C ILE A 73 1.44 6.07 6.97
N MET A 74 1.97 6.90 7.89
CA MET A 74 1.30 8.11 8.37
C MET A 74 0.95 9.06 7.23
N HIS A 75 1.94 9.42 6.39
CA HIS A 75 1.73 10.33 5.27
C HIS A 75 0.77 9.75 4.22
N PHE A 76 0.82 8.43 3.99
CA PHE A 76 -0.14 7.76 3.13
C PHE A 76 -1.56 7.89 3.68
N GLY A 77 -1.78 7.61 4.97
CA GLY A 77 -3.07 7.76 5.63
C GLY A 77 -3.58 9.20 5.72
N ARG A 78 -2.69 10.20 5.62
CA ARG A 78 -3.04 11.63 5.51
C ARG A 78 -3.44 12.06 4.10
N GLY A 79 -3.20 11.22 3.09
CA GLY A 79 -3.43 11.53 1.68
C GLY A 79 -2.25 12.23 0.99
N GLU A 80 -1.10 12.33 1.65
CA GLU A 80 0.12 12.94 1.14
C GLU A 80 0.95 11.89 0.36
N LEU A 81 0.35 11.30 -0.69
CA LEU A 81 0.92 10.13 -1.39
C LEU A 81 2.34 10.38 -1.92
N GLY A 82 2.60 11.56 -2.50
CA GLY A 82 3.94 11.91 -2.99
C GLY A 82 4.99 11.96 -1.87
N ARG A 83 4.62 12.45 -0.68
CA ARG A 83 5.54 12.48 0.48
C ARG A 83 5.78 11.06 1.00
N ALA A 84 4.74 10.23 1.07
CA ALA A 84 4.87 8.82 1.44
C ALA A 84 5.81 8.06 0.48
N SER A 85 5.63 8.21 -0.84
CA SER A 85 6.49 7.61 -1.86
C SER A 85 7.94 8.11 -1.76
N ASN A 86 8.16 9.40 -1.51
CA ASN A 86 9.51 9.95 -1.33
C ASN A 86 10.21 9.37 -0.10
N ILE A 87 9.49 9.20 1.01
CA ILE A 87 10.03 8.58 2.24
C ILE A 87 10.33 7.10 2.00
N LEU A 88 9.49 6.37 1.26
CA LEU A 88 9.75 4.98 0.86
C LEU A 88 10.99 4.87 -0.03
N ALA A 89 11.15 5.76 -1.01
CA ALA A 89 12.32 5.81 -1.87
C ALA A 89 13.61 6.08 -1.07
N LEU A 90 13.55 7.00 -0.10
CA LEU A 90 14.64 7.24 0.85
C LEU A 90 14.94 6.00 1.69
N SER A 91 13.90 5.36 2.25
CA SER A 91 14.02 4.14 3.06
C SER A 91 14.70 3.02 2.30
N ARG A 92 14.32 2.80 1.03
CA ARG A 92 14.96 1.84 0.14
C ARG A 92 16.44 2.17 -0.06
N ARG A 93 16.76 3.43 -0.38
CA ARG A 93 18.15 3.85 -0.61
C ARG A 93 19.02 3.67 0.63
N LEU A 94 18.50 3.99 1.81
CA LEU A 94 19.19 3.75 3.08
C LEU A 94 19.31 2.25 3.37
N GLY A 95 18.28 1.47 3.07
CA GLY A 95 18.30 0.00 3.18
C GLY A 95 19.39 -0.63 2.31
N ASP A 96 19.59 -0.15 1.09
CA ASP A 96 20.68 -0.57 0.22
C ASP A 96 22.06 -0.16 0.79
N HIS A 97 22.16 1.03 1.38
CA HIS A 97 23.39 1.47 2.04
C HIS A 97 23.75 0.63 3.28
N LEU A 98 22.75 0.20 4.04
CA LEU A 98 22.89 -0.68 5.20
C LEU A 98 22.99 -2.16 4.85
N GLY A 99 22.76 -2.51 3.58
CA GLY A 99 22.90 -3.86 3.06
C GLY A 99 21.75 -4.81 3.37
N LEU A 100 20.55 -4.30 3.62
CA LEU A 100 19.37 -5.12 3.95
C LEU A 100 19.07 -6.17 2.87
N LYS A 101 19.27 -5.83 1.59
CA LYS A 101 19.10 -6.76 0.48
C LYS A 101 20.08 -7.93 0.54
N GLN A 102 21.32 -7.71 1.01
CA GLN A 102 22.27 -8.81 1.14
C GLN A 102 21.85 -9.79 2.23
N THR A 103 21.25 -9.29 3.32
CA THR A 103 20.73 -10.10 4.43
C THR A 103 19.78 -11.20 3.95
N ILE A 104 18.86 -10.88 3.02
CA ILE A 104 17.86 -11.85 2.52
C ILE A 104 18.39 -12.82 1.44
N THR A 105 19.49 -12.49 0.76
CA THR A 105 20.11 -13.33 -0.28
C THR A 105 21.22 -14.25 0.23
N SER A 106 21.68 -14.03 1.47
CA SER A 106 22.94 -14.59 1.99
C SER A 106 22.90 -16.09 2.36
N ILE A 107 21.75 -16.75 2.31
CA ILE A 107 21.65 -18.18 2.68
C ILE A 107 22.43 -19.07 1.71
N ASP A 108 22.45 -18.75 0.41
CA ASP A 108 23.26 -19.46 -0.60
C ASP A 108 24.70 -18.92 -0.71
N GLY A 109 24.98 -17.76 -0.09
CA GLY A 109 26.20 -16.98 -0.23
C GLY A 109 27.39 -17.43 0.62
N MET A 110 27.25 -18.46 1.45
CA MET A 110 28.40 -19.07 2.14
C MET A 110 29.38 -19.76 1.15
N ALA A 111 28.99 -19.93 -0.12
CA ALA A 111 29.78 -20.61 -1.15
C ALA A 111 30.35 -19.72 -2.28
N ALA A 112 29.95 -18.44 -2.40
CA ALA A 112 30.40 -17.58 -3.51
C ALA A 112 31.48 -16.58 -3.09
N THR A 113 32.73 -17.03 -3.07
CA THR A 113 33.92 -16.17 -2.89
C THR A 113 34.19 -15.35 -4.15
N SER A 114 33.54 -14.20 -4.30
CA SER A 114 34.00 -13.18 -5.26
C SER A 114 35.07 -12.28 -4.60
N PRO A 115 36.29 -12.18 -5.16
CA PRO A 115 37.41 -11.45 -4.56
C PRO A 115 37.26 -9.92 -4.62
N THR A 116 36.27 -9.39 -5.36
CA THR A 116 36.07 -7.95 -5.60
C THR A 116 34.88 -7.34 -4.88
N ALA A 117 34.08 -8.13 -4.15
CA ALA A 117 33.06 -7.55 -3.29
C ALA A 117 33.77 -6.85 -2.13
N LEU A 118 33.80 -5.51 -2.16
CA LEU A 118 34.05 -4.69 -0.98
C LEU A 118 33.07 -5.14 0.09
N ARG A 119 33.50 -6.09 0.94
CA ARG A 119 32.82 -6.44 2.17
C ARG A 119 32.79 -5.16 2.97
N ARG A 120 31.71 -4.40 2.87
CA ARG A 120 31.28 -3.59 4.01
C ARG A 120 31.18 -4.60 5.14
N LEU A 121 32.11 -4.50 6.10
CA LEU A 121 32.16 -5.37 7.26
C LEU A 121 30.73 -5.49 7.77
N PRO A 122 30.16 -6.71 7.87
CA PRO A 122 28.90 -6.84 8.58
C PRO A 122 29.18 -6.27 9.97
N GLN A 123 28.52 -5.16 10.30
CA GLN A 123 28.41 -4.77 11.69
C GLN A 123 27.58 -5.90 12.31
N PHE A 124 28.29 -6.88 12.87
CA PHE A 124 27.71 -8.09 13.45
C PHE A 124 26.74 -7.65 14.55
N ILE A 125 25.44 -7.64 14.23
CA ILE A 125 24.41 -7.57 15.26
C ILE A 125 24.11 -9.03 15.63
N ASN A 126 24.62 -9.44 16.79
CA ASN A 126 24.75 -10.83 17.26
C ASN A 126 23.43 -11.46 17.74
N THR A 127 22.26 -11.01 17.27
CA THR A 127 20.97 -11.58 17.71
C THR A 127 20.10 -11.98 16.53
N VAL A 128 19.49 -13.17 16.63
CA VAL A 128 18.50 -13.66 15.64
C VAL A 128 17.37 -12.65 15.45
N VAL A 129 17.02 -11.92 16.51
CA VAL A 129 16.05 -10.83 16.51
C VAL A 129 16.46 -9.71 15.55
N ALA A 130 17.66 -9.15 15.69
CA ALA A 130 18.09 -8.06 14.82
C ALA A 130 18.21 -8.46 13.34
N HIS A 131 18.58 -9.72 13.09
CA HIS A 131 18.58 -10.27 11.74
C HIS A 131 17.15 -10.33 11.15
N GLU A 132 16.18 -10.79 11.93
CA GLU A 132 14.76 -10.80 11.54
C GLU A 132 14.19 -9.38 11.35
N GLU A 133 14.57 -8.41 12.19
CA GLU A 133 14.17 -7.01 12.01
C GLU A 133 14.66 -6.43 10.68
N GLN A 134 15.88 -6.78 10.25
CA GLN A 134 16.40 -6.37 8.94
C GLN A 134 15.59 -6.97 7.78
N ILE A 135 15.23 -8.26 7.89
CA ILE A 135 14.41 -8.97 6.90
C ILE A 135 13.04 -8.30 6.80
N ARG A 136 12.38 -8.09 7.94
CA ARG A 136 11.06 -7.45 8.00
C ARG A 136 11.09 -6.01 7.48
N ALA A 137 12.12 -5.23 7.82
CA ALA A 137 12.28 -3.87 7.32
C ALA A 137 12.46 -3.83 5.80
N TYR A 138 13.30 -4.72 5.24
CA TYR A 138 13.47 -4.83 3.79
C TYR A 138 12.13 -5.13 3.09
N TRP A 139 11.43 -6.16 3.56
CA TRP A 139 10.18 -6.57 2.93
C TRP A 139 9.04 -5.58 3.13
N MET A 140 9.03 -4.84 4.24
CA MET A 140 8.06 -3.76 4.45
C MET A 140 8.26 -2.63 3.43
N ILE A 141 9.51 -2.26 3.13
CA ILE A 141 9.81 -1.27 2.07
C ILE A 141 9.24 -1.75 0.73
N GLU A 142 9.57 -2.97 0.32
CA GLU A 142 9.15 -3.50 -0.99
C GLU A 142 7.63 -3.69 -1.07
N MET A 143 7.00 -4.15 0.01
CA MET A 143 5.55 -4.33 0.07
C MET A 143 4.82 -2.99 -0.06
N LEU A 144 5.20 -1.99 0.75
CA LEU A 144 4.54 -0.68 0.73
C LEU A 144 4.74 0.05 -0.61
N ASP A 145 5.95 0.00 -1.16
CA ASP A 145 6.24 0.65 -2.45
C ASP A 145 5.43 0.03 -3.59
N SER A 146 5.38 -1.31 -3.65
CA SER A 146 4.61 -2.03 -4.67
C SER A 146 3.09 -1.77 -4.54
N MET A 147 2.54 -1.84 -3.32
CA MET A 147 1.12 -1.58 -3.09
C MET A 147 0.75 -0.11 -3.36
N SER A 148 1.64 0.84 -3.05
CA SER A 148 1.44 2.27 -3.29
C SER A 148 1.49 2.65 -4.77
N ALA A 149 2.23 1.89 -5.57
CA ALA A 149 2.50 2.21 -6.97
C ALA A 149 1.65 1.42 -7.97
N ILE A 150 0.69 0.62 -7.51
CA ILE A 150 -0.20 -0.12 -8.41
C ILE A 150 -1.02 0.84 -9.29
N GLY A 151 -0.82 0.74 -10.60
CA GLY A 151 -1.42 1.67 -11.58
C GLY A 151 -0.66 2.98 -11.78
N ALA A 152 0.57 3.09 -11.27
CA ALA A 152 1.47 4.19 -11.59
C ALA A 152 2.02 4.06 -13.01
N LYS A 153 2.27 5.20 -13.66
CA LYS A 153 2.84 5.26 -15.03
C LYS A 153 4.36 5.36 -15.06
N TYR A 154 5.01 5.23 -13.90
CA TYR A 154 6.47 5.23 -13.79
C TYR A 154 6.97 3.84 -13.44
N THR A 155 8.23 3.55 -13.78
CA THR A 155 8.87 2.29 -13.43
C THR A 155 8.99 2.19 -11.92
N VAL A 156 8.30 1.22 -11.34
CA VAL A 156 8.56 0.77 -9.97
C VAL A 156 9.82 -0.08 -10.03
N SER A 157 10.78 0.18 -9.15
CA SER A 157 11.95 -0.68 -9.02
C SER A 157 11.50 -1.97 -8.33
N ALA A 158 10.86 -2.87 -9.09
CA ALA A 158 10.61 -4.22 -8.63
C ALA A 158 11.96 -4.89 -8.48
N ALA A 159 12.44 -5.01 -7.24
CA ALA A 159 13.61 -5.82 -6.96
C ALA A 159 13.21 -7.27 -7.21
N LEU A 160 13.36 -7.75 -8.45
CA LEU A 160 13.50 -9.17 -8.73
C LEU A 160 14.76 -9.60 -7.97
N THR A 161 14.57 -10.05 -6.74
CA THR A 161 15.66 -10.62 -5.96
C THR A 161 15.91 -12.02 -6.52
N PRO A 162 17.05 -12.26 -7.16
CA PRO A 162 17.31 -13.56 -7.77
C PRO A 162 17.41 -14.64 -6.69
N GLY A 163 16.85 -15.82 -6.97
CA GLY A 163 16.87 -16.97 -6.06
C GLY A 163 15.58 -17.13 -5.24
N ASN A 164 15.67 -17.84 -4.12
CA ASN A 164 14.57 -18.02 -3.16
C ASN A 164 14.86 -17.13 -1.94
N PRO A 165 14.42 -15.86 -1.94
CA PRO A 165 14.82 -14.92 -0.90
C PRO A 165 14.18 -15.30 0.44
N LEU A 166 14.91 -15.05 1.53
CA LEU A 166 14.42 -15.37 2.87
C LEU A 166 13.20 -14.50 3.22
N LEU A 167 12.05 -15.14 3.42
CA LEU A 167 10.84 -14.48 3.90
C LEU A 167 10.85 -14.31 5.43
N PRO A 168 10.08 -13.33 5.96
CA PRO A 168 9.87 -13.17 7.39
C PRO A 168 9.37 -14.46 8.06
N CYS A 169 9.81 -14.67 9.30
CA CYS A 169 9.35 -15.77 10.13
C CYS A 169 7.86 -15.61 10.52
N SER A 170 7.26 -16.70 11.01
CA SER A 170 5.89 -16.71 11.53
C SER A 170 5.68 -15.74 12.68
N ASP A 171 4.43 -15.31 12.88
CA ASP A 171 4.12 -14.32 13.92
C ASP A 171 4.25 -14.91 15.32
N SER A 172 3.92 -16.20 15.49
CA SER A 172 4.17 -16.94 16.74
C SER A 172 5.66 -17.04 17.09
N MET A 173 6.54 -17.28 16.10
CA MET A 173 7.99 -17.29 16.35
C MET A 173 8.51 -15.90 16.69
N TRP A 174 7.99 -14.87 16.04
CA TRP A 174 8.37 -13.49 16.30
C TRP A 174 7.90 -12.99 17.68
N ALA A 175 6.71 -13.38 18.11
CA ALA A 175 6.13 -12.99 19.39
C ALA A 175 6.87 -13.59 20.59
N PHE A 176 7.54 -14.74 20.42
CA PHE A 176 8.29 -15.44 21.47
C PHE A 176 9.74 -15.70 21.02
N PRO A 177 10.61 -14.67 21.06
CA PRO A 177 11.98 -14.75 20.55
C PRO A 177 12.86 -15.77 21.27
N GLU A 178 12.49 -16.24 22.47
CA GLU A 178 13.20 -17.33 23.14
C GLU A 178 13.22 -18.60 22.28
N SER A 179 12.19 -18.80 21.44
CA SER A 179 12.13 -19.90 20.46
C SER A 179 13.08 -19.71 19.26
N LEU A 180 13.45 -18.45 18.95
CA LEU A 180 14.39 -18.10 17.88
C LEU A 180 15.86 -18.26 18.33
N MET A 181 16.13 -18.28 19.63
CA MET A 181 17.49 -18.37 20.19
C MET A 181 18.00 -19.80 20.37
N ASP A 182 17.17 -20.81 20.14
CA ASP A 182 17.57 -22.22 20.22
C ASP A 182 18.28 -22.64 18.90
N GLU A 183 19.58 -22.35 18.84
CA GLU A 183 20.49 -22.28 17.67
C GLU A 183 20.60 -23.52 16.73
N ASN A 184 19.73 -24.52 16.79
CA ASN A 184 19.84 -25.72 15.94
C ASN A 184 18.63 -26.04 15.07
N GLN A 185 17.60 -25.19 15.05
CA GLN A 185 16.54 -25.35 14.08
C GLN A 185 16.83 -24.49 12.85
N ILE A 186 17.33 -25.17 11.80
CA ILE A 186 17.04 -24.81 10.42
C ILE A 186 15.59 -24.30 10.41
N ARG A 187 15.40 -22.99 10.21
CA ARG A 187 14.09 -22.32 10.22
C ARG A 187 13.09 -23.26 9.53
N PRO A 188 12.09 -23.83 10.24
CA PRO A 188 11.15 -24.71 9.58
C PRO A 188 10.34 -23.87 8.60
N TYR A 189 10.74 -23.90 7.33
CA TYR A 189 10.16 -23.21 6.18
C TYR A 189 8.70 -23.59 5.88
N ASN A 190 7.98 -24.19 6.84
CA ASN A 190 6.70 -24.83 6.58
C ASN A 190 5.51 -23.88 6.72
N TYR A 191 5.68 -22.70 7.34
CA TYR A 191 4.58 -21.73 7.52
C TYR A 191 5.04 -20.30 7.20
N CYS A 192 4.35 -19.66 6.26
CA CYS A 192 4.51 -18.23 5.96
C CYS A 192 3.58 -17.44 6.88
N SER A 193 4.08 -16.39 7.56
CA SER A 193 3.22 -15.44 8.27
C SER A 193 2.23 -14.75 7.32
N ALA A 194 1.18 -14.15 7.88
CA ALA A 194 0.25 -13.35 7.09
C ALA A 194 0.96 -12.16 6.40
N PHE A 195 1.95 -11.57 7.09
CA PHE A 195 2.85 -10.57 6.50
C PHE A 195 3.64 -11.13 5.30
N SER A 196 4.23 -12.32 5.42
CA SER A 196 4.93 -12.97 4.30
C SER A 196 4.02 -13.20 3.09
N LEU A 197 2.75 -13.56 3.30
CA LEU A 197 1.79 -13.69 2.19
C LEU A 197 1.52 -12.34 1.50
N SER A 198 1.43 -11.25 2.26
CA SER A 198 1.29 -9.88 1.72
C SER A 198 2.51 -9.48 0.89
N VAL A 199 3.71 -9.81 1.38
CA VAL A 199 4.99 -9.58 0.70
C VAL A 199 5.07 -10.34 -0.62
N VAL A 200 4.65 -11.62 -0.62
CA VAL A 200 4.63 -12.43 -1.83
C VAL A 200 3.69 -11.80 -2.87
N LEU A 201 2.44 -11.46 -2.50
CA LEU A 201 1.53 -10.76 -3.42
C LEU A 201 2.18 -9.51 -4.02
N ALA A 202 2.72 -8.65 -3.15
CA ALA A 202 3.27 -7.37 -3.53
C ALA A 202 4.47 -7.50 -4.47
N THR A 203 5.32 -8.48 -4.26
CA THR A 203 6.60 -8.59 -5.00
C THR A 203 6.49 -9.47 -6.24
N THR A 204 5.63 -10.48 -6.25
CA THR A 204 5.50 -11.41 -7.39
C THR A 204 4.37 -11.03 -8.33
N GLU A 205 3.19 -10.76 -7.80
CA GLU A 205 1.97 -10.60 -8.60
C GLU A 205 1.74 -9.15 -9.03
N LEU A 206 1.87 -8.20 -8.09
CA LEU A 206 1.68 -6.78 -8.44
C LEU A 206 2.72 -6.30 -9.44
N SER A 207 3.96 -6.80 -9.35
CA SER A 207 5.02 -6.52 -10.33
C SER A 207 4.61 -6.88 -11.76
N LYS A 208 3.89 -7.99 -11.95
CA LYS A 208 3.44 -8.43 -13.29
C LYS A 208 2.34 -7.53 -13.84
N VAL A 209 1.40 -7.13 -12.98
CA VAL A 209 0.37 -6.14 -13.32
C VAL A 209 1.02 -4.81 -13.68
N HIS A 210 2.01 -4.37 -12.90
CA HIS A 210 2.72 -3.12 -13.14
C HIS A 210 3.49 -3.12 -14.46
N GLU A 211 4.29 -4.16 -14.72
CA GLU A 211 5.03 -4.34 -15.98
C GLU A 211 4.11 -4.29 -17.20
N PHE A 212 2.92 -4.89 -17.08
CA PHE A 212 1.92 -4.89 -18.14
C PHE A 212 1.30 -3.51 -18.37
N LEU A 213 0.93 -2.80 -17.30
CA LEU A 213 0.31 -1.47 -17.39
C LEU A 213 1.25 -0.39 -17.93
N LEU A 214 2.57 -0.60 -17.85
CA LEU A 214 3.57 0.30 -18.45
C LEU A 214 3.70 0.16 -19.97
N LYS A 215 3.16 -0.91 -20.57
CA LYS A 215 3.26 -1.12 -22.02
C LYS A 215 2.35 -0.11 -22.74
N PRO A 216 2.90 0.71 -23.66
CA PRO A 216 2.06 1.56 -24.48
C PRO A 216 1.20 0.70 -25.41
N VAL A 217 -0.06 1.08 -25.59
CA VAL A 217 -1.02 0.38 -26.46
C VAL A 217 -1.95 1.39 -27.12
N VAL A 218 -2.17 1.25 -28.42
CA VAL A 218 -3.16 2.02 -29.18
C VAL A 218 -4.45 1.22 -29.24
N MET A 219 -5.44 1.58 -28.41
CA MET A 219 -6.67 0.80 -28.25
C MET A 219 -7.57 0.79 -29.51
N GLU A 220 -7.42 1.80 -30.36
CA GLU A 220 -8.13 1.90 -31.65
C GLU A 220 -7.64 0.86 -32.66
N ASP A 221 -6.39 0.39 -32.54
CA ASP A 221 -5.87 -0.71 -33.36
C ASP A 221 -6.42 -2.04 -32.85
N PHE A 222 -7.12 -2.77 -33.73
CA PHE A 222 -7.70 -4.06 -33.39
C PHE A 222 -6.65 -5.08 -32.96
N VAL A 223 -5.50 -5.14 -33.64
CA VAL A 223 -4.46 -6.15 -33.41
C VAL A 223 -3.76 -5.88 -32.07
N GLU A 224 -3.40 -4.61 -31.82
CA GLU A 224 -2.79 -4.25 -30.53
C GLU A 224 -3.77 -4.47 -29.38
N ARG A 225 -5.04 -4.10 -29.56
CA ARG A 225 -6.08 -4.31 -28.55
C ARG A 225 -6.33 -5.78 -28.25
N ASP A 226 -6.42 -6.63 -29.27
CA ASP A 226 -6.65 -8.07 -29.10
C ASP A 226 -5.46 -8.76 -28.39
N ALA A 227 -4.24 -8.36 -28.74
CA ALA A 227 -3.03 -8.82 -28.05
C ALA A 227 -3.00 -8.36 -26.58
N TRP A 228 -3.33 -7.08 -26.33
CA TRP A 228 -3.44 -6.54 -24.98
C TRP A 228 -4.50 -7.26 -24.14
N GLN A 229 -5.68 -7.54 -24.71
CA GLN A 229 -6.75 -8.27 -24.03
C GLN A 229 -6.35 -9.71 -23.70
N SER A 230 -5.69 -10.38 -24.64
CA SER A 230 -5.17 -11.74 -24.43
C SER A 230 -4.14 -11.80 -23.31
N GLU A 231 -3.20 -10.85 -23.28
CA GLU A 231 -2.21 -10.77 -22.20
C GLU A 231 -2.85 -10.39 -20.85
N ALA A 232 -3.79 -9.44 -20.84
CA ALA A 232 -4.55 -9.08 -19.63
C ALA A 232 -5.30 -10.30 -19.04
N GLN A 233 -5.88 -11.14 -19.89
CA GLN A 233 -6.57 -12.36 -19.46
C GLN A 233 -5.60 -13.37 -18.85
N ILE A 234 -4.41 -13.58 -19.44
CA ILE A 234 -3.37 -14.45 -18.87
C ILE A 234 -2.95 -13.97 -17.48
N ILE A 235 -2.81 -12.64 -17.30
CA ILE A 235 -2.47 -12.06 -15.98
C ILE A 235 -3.64 -12.25 -15.00
N ASP A 236 -4.89 -12.04 -15.40
CA ASP A 236 -6.07 -12.28 -14.55
C ASP A 236 -6.23 -13.76 -14.14
N GLU A 237 -5.95 -14.69 -15.05
CA GLU A 237 -5.91 -16.13 -14.76
C GLU A 237 -4.82 -16.44 -13.72
N ARG A 238 -3.62 -15.86 -13.87
CA ARG A 238 -2.54 -15.97 -12.89
C ARG A 238 -2.95 -15.43 -11.52
N LEU A 239 -3.57 -14.25 -11.45
CA LEU A 239 -4.08 -13.68 -10.19
C LEU A 239 -5.16 -14.58 -9.56
N THR A 240 -5.97 -15.24 -10.39
CA THR A 240 -7.00 -16.18 -9.93
C THR A 240 -6.38 -17.44 -9.33
N VAL A 241 -5.38 -18.03 -10.00
CA VAL A 241 -4.63 -19.19 -9.47
C VAL A 241 -3.93 -18.83 -8.17
N TRP A 242 -3.24 -17.68 -8.13
CA TRP A 242 -2.56 -17.20 -6.93
C TRP A 242 -3.52 -17.03 -5.75
N ARG A 243 -4.75 -16.56 -6.00
CA ARG A 243 -5.79 -16.45 -4.96
C ARG A 243 -6.15 -17.80 -4.34
N ASP A 244 -6.28 -18.84 -5.16
CA ASP A 244 -6.63 -20.18 -4.67
C ASP A 244 -5.49 -20.75 -3.82
N GLU A 245 -4.24 -20.54 -4.25
CA GLU A 245 -3.04 -20.88 -3.48
C GLU A 245 -2.96 -20.09 -2.16
N PHE A 246 -3.28 -18.80 -2.20
CA PHE A 246 -3.33 -17.93 -1.03
C PHE A 246 -4.38 -18.41 -0.02
N VAL A 247 -5.59 -18.76 -0.47
CA VAL A 247 -6.64 -19.32 0.41
C VAL A 247 -6.16 -20.61 1.07
N ALA A 248 -5.52 -21.50 0.31
CA ALA A 248 -4.94 -22.73 0.86
C ALA A 248 -3.78 -22.46 1.83
N ALA A 249 -2.97 -21.43 1.57
CA ALA A 249 -1.90 -21.00 2.47
C ALA A 249 -2.46 -20.41 3.78
N VAL A 250 -3.47 -19.54 3.69
CA VAL A 250 -4.19 -18.99 4.85
C VAL A 250 -4.80 -20.10 5.69
N TYR A 251 -5.46 -21.08 5.07
CA TYR A 251 -6.03 -22.21 5.81
C TYR A 251 -4.95 -23.00 6.57
N ARG A 252 -3.78 -23.23 5.95
CA ARG A 252 -2.65 -23.89 6.63
C ARG A 252 -2.10 -23.03 7.77
N LEU A 253 -1.95 -21.73 7.56
CA LEU A 253 -1.50 -20.77 8.56
C LEU A 253 -2.43 -20.75 9.78
N ILE A 254 -3.74 -20.62 9.55
CA ILE A 254 -4.75 -20.58 10.62
C ILE A 254 -4.68 -21.84 11.49
N ASN A 255 -4.59 -23.02 10.86
CA ASN A 255 -4.50 -24.28 11.60
C ASN A 255 -3.18 -24.46 12.36
N ALA A 256 -2.10 -23.83 11.88
CA ALA A 256 -0.77 -23.96 12.49
C ALA A 256 -0.53 -22.94 13.62
N GLU A 257 -0.96 -21.69 13.43
CA GLU A 257 -0.59 -20.56 14.30
C GLU A 257 -1.77 -19.98 15.08
N TYR A 258 -2.97 -20.06 14.52
CA TYR A 258 -4.14 -19.35 15.05
C TYR A 258 -5.27 -20.27 15.53
N ALA A 259 -4.97 -21.54 15.85
CA ALA A 259 -5.97 -22.53 16.26
C ALA A 259 -6.80 -22.12 17.51
N HIS A 260 -6.35 -21.13 18.27
CA HIS A 260 -7.02 -20.58 19.46
C HIS A 260 -7.58 -19.17 19.29
N HIS A 261 -7.46 -18.56 18.11
CA HIS A 261 -8.02 -17.23 17.84
C HIS A 261 -9.46 -17.36 17.35
N ASP A 262 -10.32 -16.42 17.75
CA ASP A 262 -11.75 -16.47 17.41
C ASP A 262 -12.04 -16.15 15.93
N ARG A 263 -11.28 -15.21 15.34
CA ARG A 263 -11.45 -14.72 13.95
C ARG A 263 -10.11 -14.66 13.19
N PRO A 264 -9.39 -15.78 13.04
CA PRO A 264 -8.03 -15.79 12.50
C PRO A 264 -7.96 -15.38 11.00
N GLU A 265 -9.06 -15.51 10.27
CA GLU A 265 -9.20 -15.04 8.89
C GLU A 265 -9.31 -13.50 8.75
N MET A 266 -9.40 -12.79 9.88
CA MET A 266 -9.49 -11.32 9.96
C MET A 266 -8.17 -10.67 10.37
N ASP A 267 -7.08 -11.45 10.36
CA ASP A 267 -5.73 -10.89 10.47
C ASP A 267 -5.56 -9.70 9.49
N PRO A 268 -4.99 -8.56 9.94
CA PRO A 268 -4.90 -7.35 9.13
C PRO A 268 -4.20 -7.55 7.79
N TYR A 269 -3.16 -8.40 7.73
CA TYR A 269 -2.42 -8.68 6.50
C TYR A 269 -3.20 -9.63 5.58
N ILE A 270 -3.96 -10.58 6.14
CA ILE A 270 -4.87 -11.42 5.33
C ILE A 270 -5.94 -10.55 4.67
N VAL A 271 -6.59 -9.67 5.44
CA VAL A 271 -7.60 -8.74 4.92
C VAL A 271 -7.00 -7.81 3.88
N LEU A 272 -5.86 -7.19 4.18
CA LEU A 272 -5.15 -6.30 3.26
C LEU A 272 -4.80 -7.01 1.95
N THR A 273 -4.25 -8.22 2.02
CA THR A 273 -3.87 -9.02 0.85
C THR A 273 -5.06 -9.30 -0.06
N ASN A 274 -6.21 -9.69 0.51
CA ASN A 274 -7.45 -9.91 -0.26
C ASN A 274 -7.88 -8.64 -1.01
N CYS A 275 -7.89 -7.50 -0.32
CA CYS A 275 -8.37 -6.23 -0.88
C CYS A 275 -7.40 -5.63 -1.90
N VAL A 276 -6.09 -5.76 -1.67
CA VAL A 276 -5.05 -5.34 -2.63
C VAL A 276 -5.08 -6.20 -3.88
N LEU A 277 -5.26 -7.52 -3.76
CA LEU A 277 -5.43 -8.41 -4.92
C LEU A 277 -6.65 -8.00 -5.77
N ASN A 278 -7.79 -7.72 -5.14
CA ASN A 278 -8.96 -7.21 -5.86
C ASN A 278 -8.68 -5.84 -6.53
N SER A 279 -7.93 -4.97 -5.87
CA SER A 279 -7.50 -3.68 -6.44
C SER A 279 -6.59 -3.86 -7.65
N ALA A 280 -5.76 -4.92 -7.66
CA ALA A 280 -4.92 -5.28 -8.81
C ALA A 280 -5.77 -5.71 -10.01
N VAL A 281 -6.78 -6.56 -9.81
CA VAL A 281 -7.73 -6.96 -10.86
C VAL A 281 -8.47 -5.75 -11.42
N ILE A 282 -8.95 -4.85 -10.56
CA ILE A 282 -9.62 -3.62 -10.99
C ILE A 282 -8.66 -2.75 -11.81
N THR A 283 -7.46 -2.50 -11.31
CA THR A 283 -6.48 -1.64 -11.99
C THR A 283 -6.04 -2.21 -13.34
N LEU A 284 -5.89 -3.53 -13.43
CA LEU A 284 -5.55 -4.26 -14.66
C LEU A 284 -6.60 -4.06 -15.78
N LEU A 285 -7.89 -4.09 -15.43
CA LEU A 285 -8.98 -4.27 -16.39
C LEU A 285 -9.88 -3.03 -16.57
N GLN A 286 -9.89 -2.09 -15.61
CA GLN A 286 -10.84 -0.96 -15.58
C GLN A 286 -10.82 -0.08 -16.83
N GLN A 287 -9.66 0.06 -17.50
CA GLN A 287 -9.56 0.90 -18.71
C GLN A 287 -10.36 0.36 -19.91
N ARG A 288 -10.80 -0.90 -19.84
CA ARG A 288 -11.69 -1.52 -20.84
C ARG A 288 -13.10 -1.73 -20.31
N ALA A 289 -13.43 -1.26 -19.12
CA ALA A 289 -14.78 -1.29 -18.58
C ALA A 289 -15.67 -0.22 -19.24
N SER A 290 -16.98 -0.35 -19.04
CA SER A 290 -17.97 0.62 -19.52
C SER A 290 -17.87 1.92 -18.72
N CYS A 291 -17.85 3.06 -19.42
CA CYS A 291 -17.92 4.38 -18.80
C CYS A 291 -19.30 5.02 -19.07
N PRO A 292 -19.80 5.92 -18.21
CA PRO A 292 -21.08 6.57 -18.42
C PRO A 292 -21.04 7.64 -19.51
N ASP A 293 -22.21 7.97 -20.05
CA ASP A 293 -22.38 9.03 -21.05
C ASP A 293 -21.77 10.36 -20.59
N GLY A 294 -20.92 10.95 -21.45
CA GLY A 294 -20.16 12.17 -21.15
C GLY A 294 -18.66 11.92 -20.89
N VAL A 295 -18.26 10.66 -20.68
CA VAL A 295 -16.87 10.23 -20.75
C VAL A 295 -16.59 9.72 -22.16
N GLU A 296 -15.46 10.13 -22.74
CA GLU A 296 -15.11 9.74 -24.10
C GLU A 296 -14.67 8.27 -24.11
N GLN A 297 -15.33 7.44 -24.92
CA GLN A 297 -14.99 6.03 -25.10
C GLN A 297 -14.90 5.73 -26.59
N SER A 298 -13.67 5.73 -27.13
CA SER A 298 -13.38 5.51 -28.56
C SER A 298 -13.63 4.06 -29.00
N VAL A 299 -13.60 3.13 -28.06
CA VAL A 299 -13.67 1.69 -28.30
C VAL A 299 -14.70 1.06 -27.37
N GLU A 300 -15.52 0.15 -27.92
CA GLU A 300 -16.51 -0.63 -27.17
C GLU A 300 -15.93 -1.23 -25.88
N SER A 301 -16.72 -1.23 -24.81
CA SER A 301 -16.35 -1.83 -23.54
C SER A 301 -16.19 -3.35 -23.66
N TRP A 302 -15.29 -3.91 -22.86
CA TRP A 302 -15.06 -5.34 -22.80
C TRP A 302 -15.86 -5.97 -21.66
N THR A 303 -16.85 -6.79 -21.99
CA THR A 303 -17.75 -7.44 -21.00
C THR A 303 -16.99 -8.27 -19.97
N PHE A 304 -15.89 -8.93 -20.36
CA PHE A 304 -15.04 -9.66 -19.43
C PHE A 304 -14.45 -8.74 -18.36
N ALA A 305 -13.87 -7.60 -18.76
CA ALA A 305 -13.35 -6.61 -17.82
C ALA A 305 -14.41 -6.11 -16.85
N ASN A 306 -15.61 -5.77 -17.35
CA ASN A 306 -16.74 -5.38 -16.50
C ASN A 306 -17.03 -6.43 -15.43
N ASN A 307 -17.25 -7.69 -15.85
CA ASN A 307 -17.61 -8.78 -14.93
C ASN A 307 -16.53 -9.03 -13.88
N ARG A 308 -15.26 -9.04 -14.29
CA ARG A 308 -14.13 -9.27 -13.39
C ARG A 308 -13.95 -8.16 -12.38
N CYS A 309 -14.06 -6.90 -12.80
CA CYS A 309 -13.94 -5.75 -11.90
C CYS A 309 -15.15 -5.62 -10.95
N VAL A 310 -16.37 -5.92 -11.41
CA VAL A 310 -17.55 -5.99 -10.52
C VAL A 310 -17.35 -7.07 -9.46
N TYR A 311 -16.94 -8.27 -9.87
CA TYR A 311 -16.66 -9.37 -8.95
C TYR A 311 -15.56 -9.03 -7.93
N ALA A 312 -14.49 -8.36 -8.35
CA ALA A 312 -13.44 -7.86 -7.44
C ALA A 312 -13.96 -6.80 -6.45
N SER A 313 -14.87 -5.92 -6.91
CA SER A 313 -15.52 -4.91 -6.06
C SER A 313 -16.44 -5.55 -5.03
N GLU A 314 -17.21 -6.57 -5.42
CA GLU A 314 -18.08 -7.34 -4.54
C GLU A 314 -17.28 -8.14 -3.50
N ASN A 315 -16.16 -8.78 -3.88
CA ASN A 315 -15.30 -9.47 -2.93
C ASN A 315 -14.68 -8.52 -1.91
N THR A 316 -14.30 -7.31 -2.34
CA THR A 316 -13.80 -6.27 -1.43
C THR A 316 -14.89 -5.85 -0.45
N ALA A 317 -16.11 -5.58 -0.93
CA ALA A 317 -17.24 -5.25 -0.06
C ALA A 317 -17.61 -6.39 0.90
N PHE A 318 -17.55 -7.64 0.43
CA PHE A 318 -17.81 -8.82 1.25
C PHE A 318 -16.79 -8.95 2.37
N LYS A 319 -15.49 -8.86 2.06
CA LYS A 319 -14.42 -8.97 3.05
C LYS A 319 -14.49 -7.84 4.09
N VAL A 320 -14.66 -6.60 3.63
CA VAL A 320 -14.73 -5.41 4.50
C VAL A 320 -15.98 -5.43 5.40
N ARG A 321 -17.12 -5.95 4.92
CA ARG A 321 -18.33 -6.09 5.74
C ARG A 321 -18.14 -7.03 6.93
N GLN A 322 -17.23 -8.00 6.81
CA GLN A 322 -16.95 -8.95 7.88
C GLN A 322 -16.08 -8.36 9.00
N MET A 323 -15.50 -7.18 8.79
CA MET A 323 -14.66 -6.50 9.79
C MET A 323 -15.52 -5.82 10.85
N GLU A 324 -15.03 -5.84 12.08
CA GLU A 324 -15.59 -5.08 13.20
C GLU A 324 -15.20 -3.58 13.10
N GLU A 325 -15.93 -2.75 13.84
CA GLU A 325 -15.69 -1.30 13.83
C GLU A 325 -14.29 -0.95 14.34
N ASP A 326 -13.80 -1.64 15.38
CA ASP A 326 -12.47 -1.45 15.93
C ASP A 326 -11.37 -1.88 14.94
N GLU A 327 -11.59 -2.96 14.18
CA GLU A 327 -10.66 -3.43 13.14
C GLU A 327 -10.57 -2.41 11.99
N LEU A 328 -11.69 -1.81 11.60
CA LEU A 328 -11.74 -0.74 10.60
C LEU A 328 -11.07 0.54 11.11
N LEU A 329 -11.23 0.87 12.40
CA LEU A 329 -10.63 2.05 13.02
C LEU A 329 -9.09 1.99 12.97
N VAL A 330 -8.51 0.82 13.25
CA VAL A 330 -7.04 0.63 13.30
C VAL A 330 -6.44 0.09 12.00
N CYS A 331 -7.23 -0.06 10.94
CA CYS A 331 -6.78 -0.70 9.71
C CYS A 331 -5.60 0.03 9.02
N HIS A 332 -4.84 -0.71 8.23
CA HIS A 332 -3.75 -0.16 7.43
C HIS A 332 -4.30 0.79 6.34
N PRO A 333 -3.72 1.98 6.09
CA PRO A 333 -4.31 2.95 5.17
C PRO A 333 -4.27 2.51 3.69
N HIS A 334 -3.50 1.48 3.32
CA HIS A 334 -3.63 0.87 1.99
C HIS A 334 -4.95 0.08 1.82
N LEU A 335 -5.55 -0.40 2.92
CA LEU A 335 -6.91 -0.96 2.89
C LEU A 335 -7.93 0.12 2.53
N VAL A 336 -7.80 1.32 3.10
CA VAL A 336 -8.63 2.49 2.76
C VAL A 336 -8.57 2.79 1.26
N PHE A 337 -7.37 2.78 0.68
CA PHE A 337 -7.20 2.96 -0.77
C PHE A 337 -7.90 1.86 -1.57
N SER A 338 -7.79 0.60 -1.14
CA SER A 338 -8.43 -0.54 -1.79
C SER A 338 -9.96 -0.47 -1.74
N ILE A 339 -10.52 -0.05 -0.60
CA ILE A 339 -11.96 0.21 -0.42
C ILE A 339 -12.43 1.28 -1.42
N PHE A 340 -11.67 2.37 -1.58
CA PHE A 340 -12.02 3.45 -2.51
C PHE A 340 -11.89 3.03 -3.97
N VAL A 341 -10.88 2.24 -4.35
CA VAL A 341 -10.76 1.65 -5.70
C VAL A 341 -12.01 0.86 -6.06
N ALA A 342 -12.44 -0.05 -5.17
CA ALA A 342 -13.66 -0.84 -5.37
C ALA A 342 -14.92 0.05 -5.41
N ALA A 343 -15.06 1.01 -4.50
CA ALA A 343 -16.22 1.90 -4.44
C ALA A 343 -16.35 2.78 -5.69
N ARG A 344 -15.23 3.35 -6.17
CA ARG A 344 -15.18 4.16 -7.39
C ARG A 344 -15.60 3.32 -8.59
N PHE A 345 -14.96 2.18 -8.81
CA PHE A 345 -15.29 1.32 -9.95
C PHE A 345 -16.76 0.92 -9.94
N TYR A 346 -17.26 0.45 -8.80
CA TYR A 346 -18.62 -0.07 -8.68
C TYR A 346 -19.67 1.01 -8.97
N LEU A 347 -19.46 2.23 -8.47
CA LEU A 347 -20.33 3.38 -8.75
C LEU A 347 -20.33 3.73 -10.24
N VAL A 348 -19.14 3.87 -10.83
CA VAL A 348 -19.01 4.29 -12.24
C VAL A 348 -19.62 3.25 -13.18
N HIS A 349 -19.33 1.96 -12.96
CA HIS A 349 -19.90 0.86 -13.74
C HIS A 349 -21.43 0.81 -13.63
N SER A 350 -21.98 0.93 -12.42
CA SER A 350 -23.44 0.96 -12.23
C SER A 350 -24.06 2.15 -12.95
N LYS A 351 -23.43 3.33 -12.91
CA LYS A 351 -23.92 4.53 -13.63
C LYS A 351 -23.88 4.32 -15.14
N ALA A 352 -22.82 3.71 -15.67
CA ALA A 352 -22.70 3.38 -17.09
C ALA A 352 -23.77 2.39 -17.58
N SER A 353 -24.20 1.49 -16.70
CA SER A 353 -25.26 0.51 -16.99
C SER A 353 -26.68 1.03 -16.71
N ASP A 354 -26.83 2.31 -16.35
CA ASP A 354 -28.07 2.94 -15.86
C ASP A 354 -28.77 2.16 -14.72
N ALA A 355 -28.00 1.37 -13.97
CA ALA A 355 -28.51 0.56 -12.87
C ALA A 355 -28.91 1.41 -11.67
N ASN A 356 -29.44 0.79 -10.62
CA ASN A 356 -29.55 1.46 -9.33
C ASN A 356 -28.21 1.45 -8.60
N VAL A 357 -28.04 2.37 -7.65
CA VAL A 357 -26.88 2.41 -6.77
C VAL A 357 -26.76 1.06 -6.03
N PRO A 358 -25.62 0.35 -6.11
CA PRO A 358 -25.45 -0.93 -5.42
C PRO A 358 -25.55 -0.80 -3.90
N SER A 359 -26.26 -1.72 -3.24
CA SER A 359 -26.39 -1.72 -1.78
C SER A 359 -25.03 -1.84 -1.06
N ASN A 360 -24.13 -2.64 -1.62
CA ASN A 360 -22.74 -2.82 -1.19
C ASN A 360 -21.94 -1.50 -1.16
N LEU A 361 -22.30 -0.51 -2.00
CA LEU A 361 -21.63 0.79 -2.02
C LEU A 361 -21.86 1.58 -0.72
N HIS A 362 -23.05 1.44 -0.11
CA HIS A 362 -23.34 2.05 1.19
C HIS A 362 -22.46 1.46 2.30
N PHE A 363 -22.17 0.16 2.24
CA PHE A 363 -21.24 -0.48 3.19
C PHE A 363 -19.81 -0.02 2.99
N LEU A 364 -19.34 0.09 1.75
CA LEU A 364 -17.99 0.63 1.47
C LEU A 364 -17.88 2.08 1.96
N ALA A 365 -18.90 2.91 1.75
CA ALA A 365 -18.94 4.28 2.28
C ALA A 365 -18.96 4.31 3.82
N PHE A 366 -19.67 3.39 4.47
CA PHE A 366 -19.64 3.25 5.93
C PHE A 366 -18.27 2.80 6.44
N ALA A 367 -17.62 1.85 5.78
CA ALA A 367 -16.26 1.44 6.13
C ALA A 367 -15.27 2.62 6.02
N LEU A 368 -15.32 3.39 4.92
CA LEU A 368 -14.53 4.61 4.77
C LEU A 368 -14.82 5.64 5.88
N HIS A 369 -16.08 5.77 6.30
CA HIS A 369 -16.45 6.62 7.41
C HIS A 369 -15.76 6.21 8.73
N THR A 370 -15.82 4.92 9.07
CA THR A 370 -15.17 4.38 10.27
C THR A 370 -13.66 4.55 10.21
N CYS A 371 -13.02 4.17 9.10
CA CYS A 371 -11.59 4.40 8.88
C CYS A 371 -11.24 5.90 8.93
N GLY A 372 -12.18 6.77 8.54
CA GLY A 372 -12.08 8.23 8.55
C GLY A 372 -11.96 8.85 9.94
N LYS A 373 -12.33 8.13 11.00
CA LYS A 373 -12.07 8.57 12.37
C LYS A 373 -10.57 8.73 12.63
N ARG A 374 -9.75 7.86 12.00
CA ARG A 374 -8.28 7.86 12.12
C ARG A 374 -7.58 8.48 10.91
N TRP A 375 -7.95 8.07 9.71
CA TRP A 375 -7.24 8.43 8.49
C TRP A 375 -7.92 9.58 7.73
N ARG A 376 -7.21 10.69 7.53
CA ARG A 376 -7.72 11.83 6.74
C ARG A 376 -8.06 11.41 5.31
N LEU A 377 -7.26 10.54 4.70
CA LEU A 377 -7.51 10.02 3.35
C LEU A 377 -8.87 9.30 3.28
N ALA A 378 -9.22 8.52 4.30
CA ALA A 378 -10.51 7.82 4.36
C ALA A 378 -11.69 8.80 4.43
N ARG A 379 -11.58 9.90 5.21
CA ARG A 379 -12.61 10.96 5.23
C ARG A 379 -12.80 11.63 3.87
N ALA A 380 -11.70 11.91 3.17
CA ALA A 380 -11.76 12.49 1.84
C ALA A 380 -12.48 11.53 0.87
N PHE A 381 -12.07 10.26 0.85
CA PHE A 381 -12.69 9.22 0.03
C PHE A 381 -14.17 8.99 0.36
N GLU A 382 -14.53 8.93 1.65
CA GLU A 382 -15.92 8.85 2.09
C GLU A 382 -16.75 9.99 1.49
N ARG A 383 -16.28 11.23 1.63
CA ARG A 383 -16.99 12.42 1.15
C ARG A 383 -17.13 12.42 -0.37
N ILE A 384 -16.08 12.03 -1.11
CA ILE A 384 -16.13 11.87 -2.57
C ILE A 384 -17.22 10.87 -2.96
N ILE A 385 -17.22 9.67 -2.37
CA ILE A 385 -18.21 8.62 -2.68
C ILE A 385 -19.63 9.11 -2.33
N ARG A 386 -19.84 9.76 -1.19
CA ARG A 386 -21.17 10.26 -0.79
C ARG A 386 -21.70 11.33 -1.75
N ILE A 387 -20.85 12.27 -2.20
CA ILE A 387 -21.25 13.28 -3.19
C ILE A 387 -21.59 12.59 -4.52
N ALA A 388 -20.76 11.67 -4.99
CA ALA A 388 -21.00 10.93 -6.22
C ALA A 388 -22.28 10.07 -6.18
N VAL A 389 -22.62 9.50 -5.01
CA VAL A 389 -23.88 8.80 -4.80
C VAL A 389 -25.08 9.76 -4.79
N ALA A 390 -24.94 10.93 -4.16
CA ALA A 390 -26.00 11.94 -4.15
C ALA A 390 -26.31 12.48 -5.57
N GLU A 391 -25.28 12.61 -6.40
CA GLU A 391 -25.38 13.06 -7.79
C GLU A 391 -25.49 11.92 -8.81
N TYR A 392 -25.83 10.71 -8.35
CA TYR A 392 -25.76 9.50 -9.17
C TYR A 392 -26.60 9.57 -10.46
N ARG A 393 -27.77 10.23 -10.42
CA ARG A 393 -28.64 10.44 -11.59
C ARG A 393 -28.36 11.73 -12.35
N THR A 394 -27.47 12.58 -11.85
CA THR A 394 -27.09 13.83 -12.52
C THR A 394 -26.20 13.51 -13.73
N PRO A 395 -26.47 14.08 -14.93
CA PRO A 395 -25.58 13.93 -16.08
C PRO A 395 -24.17 14.46 -15.76
N ILE A 396 -23.12 13.85 -16.32
CA ILE A 396 -21.73 14.21 -16.00
C ILE A 396 -21.45 15.69 -16.27
N ALA A 397 -22.00 16.24 -17.36
CA ALA A 397 -21.84 17.66 -17.71
C ALA A 397 -22.41 18.65 -16.67
N ALA A 398 -23.30 18.19 -15.79
CA ALA A 398 -23.93 18.99 -14.74
C ALA A 398 -23.53 18.55 -13.32
N SER A 399 -22.66 17.54 -13.20
CA SER A 399 -22.18 17.04 -11.91
C SER A 399 -21.09 17.95 -11.34
N THR A 400 -21.05 18.09 -10.02
CA THR A 400 -19.95 18.77 -9.32
C THR A 400 -18.74 17.85 -9.14
N VAL A 401 -18.94 16.54 -9.27
CA VAL A 401 -17.87 15.54 -9.22
C VAL A 401 -16.99 15.68 -10.47
N PRO A 402 -15.66 15.77 -10.32
CA PRO A 402 -14.74 15.92 -11.45
C PRO A 402 -14.92 14.80 -12.49
N LYS A 403 -14.83 15.13 -13.78
CA LYS A 403 -15.03 14.17 -14.88
C LYS A 403 -14.05 12.99 -14.78
N GLU A 404 -12.84 13.26 -14.30
CA GLU A 404 -11.77 12.30 -14.06
C GLU A 404 -12.19 11.18 -13.09
N PHE A 405 -13.11 11.46 -12.16
CA PHE A 405 -13.69 10.43 -11.30
C PHE A 405 -14.39 9.34 -12.12
N PHE A 406 -15.12 9.72 -13.18
CA PHE A 406 -15.89 8.81 -14.02
C PHE A 406 -15.06 8.17 -15.15
N ASP A 407 -13.86 8.70 -15.43
CA ASP A 407 -12.98 8.15 -16.48
C ASP A 407 -12.16 6.95 -15.96
N LEU A 408 -12.62 5.74 -16.26
CA LEU A 408 -11.95 4.50 -15.83
C LEU A 408 -10.66 4.20 -16.60
N LYS A 409 -10.29 5.00 -17.61
CA LYS A 409 -8.94 4.94 -18.19
C LYS A 409 -7.89 5.52 -17.26
N LEU A 410 -8.30 6.43 -16.37
CA LEU A 410 -7.45 6.98 -15.32
C LEU A 410 -7.50 6.07 -14.10
N THR A 411 -6.33 5.68 -13.62
CA THR A 411 -6.25 4.87 -12.41
C THR A 411 -6.68 5.68 -11.20
N THR A 412 -7.11 5.01 -10.13
CA THR A 412 -7.41 5.70 -8.87
C THR A 412 -6.20 6.50 -8.38
N LEU A 413 -4.98 5.99 -8.62
CA LEU A 413 -3.73 6.69 -8.29
C LEU A 413 -3.57 7.98 -9.12
N ASP A 414 -3.88 7.96 -10.42
CA ASP A 414 -3.83 9.15 -11.30
C ASP A 414 -4.73 10.28 -10.79
N VAL A 415 -5.93 9.95 -10.31
CA VAL A 415 -6.95 10.94 -9.95
C VAL A 415 -6.98 11.30 -8.47
N CYS A 416 -6.37 10.49 -7.60
CA CYS A 416 -6.50 10.60 -6.14
C CYS A 416 -6.20 12.01 -5.62
N SER A 417 -5.02 12.56 -5.94
CA SER A 417 -4.59 13.87 -5.46
C SER A 417 -5.54 15.00 -5.89
N GLY A 418 -6.06 14.93 -7.12
CA GLY A 418 -7.01 15.92 -7.65
C GLY A 418 -8.36 15.83 -6.93
N LEU A 419 -8.86 14.62 -6.72
CA LEU A 419 -10.14 14.39 -6.04
C LEU A 419 -10.08 14.78 -4.55
N VAL A 420 -8.98 14.48 -3.86
CA VAL A 420 -8.79 14.88 -2.46
C VAL A 420 -8.75 16.41 -2.34
N ARG A 421 -8.00 17.11 -3.19
CA ARG A 421 -7.98 18.59 -3.20
C ARG A 421 -9.37 19.19 -3.47
N TRP A 422 -10.09 18.64 -4.46
CA TRP A 422 -11.45 19.06 -4.80
C TRP A 422 -12.38 18.96 -3.59
N VAL A 423 -12.40 17.82 -2.90
CA VAL A 423 -13.34 17.60 -1.80
C VAL A 423 -12.98 18.41 -0.55
N GLU A 424 -11.70 18.71 -0.36
CA GLU A 424 -11.20 19.56 0.73
C GLU A 424 -11.41 21.05 0.46
N GLY A 425 -11.82 21.43 -0.75
CA GLY A 425 -12.03 22.83 -1.12
C GLY A 425 -10.74 23.63 -1.25
N VAL A 426 -9.59 22.95 -1.33
CA VAL A 426 -8.31 23.57 -1.67
C VAL A 426 -8.36 23.86 -3.15
N GLY A 427 -8.36 25.14 -3.53
CA GLY A 427 -8.34 25.57 -4.93
C GLY A 427 -7.17 24.92 -5.70
N PRO A 428 -7.17 24.93 -7.05
CA PRO A 428 -6.11 24.32 -7.83
C PRO A 428 -4.78 25.04 -7.57
N GLU A 429 -3.99 24.56 -6.62
CA GLU A 429 -2.56 24.82 -6.60
C GLU A 429 -1.97 24.08 -7.80
N LEU A 430 -1.74 24.85 -8.88
CA LEU A 430 -0.90 24.46 -9.99
C LEU A 430 0.36 23.76 -9.45
N PRO A 431 0.66 22.52 -9.84
CA PRO A 431 2.04 22.06 -9.74
C PRO A 431 2.87 22.93 -10.68
N LEU A 432 3.63 23.87 -10.12
CA LEU A 432 4.78 24.46 -10.81
C LEU A 432 5.82 23.35 -10.96
N ALA A 433 5.72 22.60 -12.05
CA ALA A 433 6.77 21.74 -12.57
C ALA A 433 6.74 21.71 -14.11
N ASP A 434 6.53 22.88 -14.73
CA ASP A 434 7.00 23.15 -16.09
C ASP A 434 8.22 24.04 -15.97
N GLY A 435 9.40 23.50 -16.31
CA GLY A 435 10.58 24.33 -16.54
C GLY A 435 11.94 23.82 -16.07
N VAL A 436 12.30 22.53 -16.25
CA VAL A 436 13.72 22.14 -16.41
C VAL A 436 13.84 20.92 -17.32
N LEU A 437 13.48 21.03 -18.61
CA LEU A 437 13.93 20.08 -19.66
C LEU A 437 14.05 20.73 -21.05
N SER A 438 14.27 22.04 -21.13
CA SER A 438 14.59 22.74 -22.39
C SER A 438 15.95 23.43 -22.38
N ALA A 439 16.95 22.79 -21.77
CA ALA A 439 18.34 23.14 -21.95
C ALA A 439 19.17 21.89 -21.74
N LEU A 440 19.32 21.10 -22.80
CA LEU A 440 20.50 20.31 -23.18
C LEU A 440 20.15 19.64 -24.52
N THR A 441 20.45 20.36 -25.60
CA THR A 441 20.82 19.81 -26.90
C THR A 441 22.02 18.87 -26.78
#